data_AF-A0A2G3PUN5-F1
#
_entry.id   AF-A0A2G3PUN5-F1
#
_cell.length_a   1.000
_cell.length_b   1.000
_cell.length_c   1.000
_cell.angle_alpha   90.00
_cell.angle_beta   90.00
_cell.angle_gamma   90.00
#
_symmetry.space_group_name_H-M   'P 1'
#
loop_
_entity.id
_entity.type
_entity.pdbx_description
1 polymer ?
#
loop_
_entity_poly.entity_id
_entity_poly.type
_entity_poly.pdbx_seq_one_letter_code
_entity_poly.pdbx_strand_id
1 'polypeptide(L)' 'MILYLAVTADKYELPICVEDTMAGLAKKLGLSGGCVRSSLCKNRSGKVRGFAFRKIDVDVEEE' A
#
# COMPACT_ATOMS: atom_id res chain seq x y z
N MET A 1 3.30 -9.62 11.62
CA MET A 1 3.93 -8.39 11.06
C MET A 1 2.95 -7.67 10.15
N ILE A 2 2.95 -6.33 10.11
CA ILE A 2 2.09 -5.56 9.20
C ILE A 2 2.93 -5.09 8.02
N LEU A 3 2.47 -5.39 6.80
CA LEU A 3 3.04 -4.87 5.56
C LEU A 3 2.05 -3.93 4.89
N TYR A 4 2.58 -2.86 4.34
CA TYR A 4 1.87 -1.92 3.48
C TYR A 4 2.35 -2.11 2.05
N LEU A 5 1.40 -2.27 1.13
CA LEU A 5 1.68 -2.46 -0.28
C LEU A 5 1.01 -1.39 -1.12
N ALA A 6 1.75 -0.92 -2.12
CA ALA A 6 1.19 -0.22 -3.26
C ALA A 6 1.00 -1.24 -4.37
N VAL A 7 -0.22 -1.37 -4.87
CA VAL A 7 -0.59 -2.33 -5.90
C VAL A 7 -1.11 -1.59 -7.14
N THR A 8 -1.06 -2.21 -8.31
CA THR A 8 -1.70 -1.64 -9.50
C THR A 8 -3.22 -1.52 -9.30
N ALA A 9 -3.84 -0.54 -9.96
CA ALA A 9 -5.31 -0.34 -9.90
C ALA A 9 -6.08 -1.24 -10.90
N ASP A 10 -5.44 -2.28 -11.43
CA ASP A 10 -6.04 -3.25 -12.34
C ASP A 10 -6.58 -4.48 -11.56
N LYS A 11 -7.16 -5.45 -12.30
CA LYS A 11 -7.76 -6.66 -11.71
C LYS A 11 -6.73 -7.54 -10.96
N TYR A 12 -5.46 -7.45 -11.31
CA TYR A 12 -4.41 -8.33 -10.80
C TYR A 12 -3.73 -7.76 -9.54
N GLU A 13 -3.93 -6.48 -9.24
CA GLU A 13 -3.38 -5.79 -8.06
C GLU A 13 -1.89 -6.13 -7.83
N LEU A 14 -1.09 -6.00 -8.89
CA LEU A 14 0.32 -6.38 -8.86
C LEU A 14 1.11 -5.49 -7.88
N PRO A 15 1.96 -6.05 -7.02
CA PRO A 15 2.73 -5.28 -6.05
C PRO A 15 3.78 -4.41 -6.75
N ILE A 16 3.67 -3.09 -6.57
CA ILE A 16 4.62 -2.09 -7.06
C ILE A 16 5.66 -1.79 -5.98
N CYS A 17 5.22 -1.68 -4.73
CA CYS A 17 6.07 -1.35 -3.59
C CYS A 17 5.57 -2.03 -2.33
N VAL A 18 6.49 -2.55 -1.51
CA VAL A 18 6.21 -3.18 -0.20
C VAL A 18 7.07 -2.50 0.85
N GLU A 19 6.48 -2.15 1.97
CA GLU A 19 7.13 -1.48 3.10
C GLU A 19 6.45 -1.82 4.43
N ASP A 20 7.22 -1.78 5.50
CA ASP A 20 6.74 -2.07 6.87
C ASP A 20 6.03 -0.85 7.48
N THR A 21 6.24 0.33 6.88
CA THR A 21 5.68 1.59 7.36
C THR A 21 4.97 2.36 6.26
N MET A 22 3.84 2.99 6.60
CA MET A 22 3.13 3.90 5.70
C MET A 22 4.01 5.07 5.22
N ALA A 23 4.93 5.53 6.08
CA ALA A 23 5.83 6.63 5.76
C ALA A 23 6.90 6.21 4.73
N GLY A 24 7.48 5.02 4.87
CA GLY A 24 8.42 4.45 3.89
C GLY A 24 7.76 4.29 2.52
N LEU A 25 6.53 3.78 2.51
CA LEU A 25 5.74 3.60 1.30
C LEU A 25 5.44 4.95 0.62
N ALA A 26 5.00 5.94 1.40
CA ALA A 26 4.75 7.28 0.90
C ALA A 26 6.00 7.91 0.29
N LYS A 27 7.16 7.78 0.96
CA LYS A 27 8.44 8.30 0.47
C LYS A 27 8.86 7.66 -0.86
N LYS A 28 8.74 6.34 -0.99
CA LYS A 28 9.07 5.62 -2.24
C LYS A 28 8.16 6.02 -3.41
N LEU A 29 6.90 6.36 -3.15
CA LEU A 29 5.95 6.80 -4.17
C LEU A 29 5.91 8.33 -4.37
N GLY A 30 6.75 9.09 -3.66
CA GLY A 30 6.73 10.56 -3.71
C GLY A 30 5.43 11.18 -3.19
N LEU A 31 4.74 10.52 -2.26
CA LEU A 31 3.47 10.94 -1.69
C LEU A 31 3.61 11.45 -0.26
N SER A 32 2.59 12.18 0.21
CA SER A 32 2.44 12.47 1.64
C SER A 32 1.87 11.26 2.37
N GLY A 33 2.32 11.03 3.61
CA GLY A 33 1.77 9.96 4.46
C GLY A 33 0.26 10.09 4.69
N GLY A 34 -0.26 11.32 4.72
CA GLY A 34 -1.70 11.59 4.80
C GLY A 34 -2.49 11.05 3.59
N CYS A 35 -1.90 11.07 2.38
CA CYS A 35 -2.52 10.51 1.19
C CYS A 35 -2.66 8.99 1.28
N VAL A 36 -1.60 8.31 1.73
CA VAL A 36 -1.58 6.84 1.94
C VAL A 36 -2.60 6.46 3.01
N ARG A 37 -2.58 7.13 4.17
CA ARG A 37 -3.53 6.90 5.26
C ARG A 37 -4.98 7.11 4.83
N SER A 38 -5.28 8.22 4.15
CA SER A 38 -6.63 8.50 3.67
C SER A 38 -7.11 7.44 2.67
N SER A 39 -6.22 6.95 1.82
CA SER A 39 -6.55 5.95 0.81
C SER A 39 -6.80 4.57 1.42
N LEU A 40 -6.00 4.18 2.42
CA LEU A 40 -6.23 2.96 3.22
C LEU A 40 -7.54 3.04 4.00
N CYS A 41 -7.79 4.13 4.74
CA CYS A 41 -9.00 4.28 5.57
C CYS A 41 -10.28 4.38 4.73
N LYS A 42 -10.22 5.02 3.55
CA LYS A 42 -11.39 5.18 2.66
C LYS A 42 -11.51 4.08 1.62
N ASN A 43 -10.64 3.06 1.68
CA ASN A 43 -10.57 1.95 0.74
C ASN A 43 -10.66 2.40 -0.74
N ARG A 44 -9.87 3.42 -1.10
CA ARG A 44 -9.95 4.00 -2.45
C ARG A 44 -9.37 3.02 -3.47
N SER A 45 -10.08 2.83 -4.58
CA SER A 45 -9.73 1.92 -5.67
C SER A 45 -8.47 2.29 -6.49
N GLY A 46 -7.72 3.33 -6.11
CA GLY A 46 -6.49 3.72 -6.81
C GLY A 46 -6.64 4.31 -8.23
N LYS A 47 -7.86 4.29 -8.80
CA LYS A 47 -8.15 4.70 -10.20
C LYS A 47 -7.65 6.10 -10.59
N VAL A 48 -7.52 7.02 -9.63
CA VAL A 48 -7.10 8.41 -9.89
C VAL A 48 -5.58 8.53 -10.12
N ARG A 49 -4.77 7.61 -9.59
CA ARG A 49 -3.30 7.67 -9.66
C ARG A 49 -2.64 6.42 -10.26
N GLY A 50 -3.44 5.40 -10.62
CA GLY A 50 -2.97 4.16 -11.24
C GLY A 50 -2.54 3.07 -10.25
N PHE A 51 -2.58 3.35 -8.94
CA PHE A 51 -2.21 2.39 -7.90
C PHE A 51 -3.09 2.54 -6.65
N ALA A 52 -3.38 1.41 -6.00
CA ALA A 52 -4.13 1.30 -4.76
C ALA A 52 -3.21 0.91 -3.59
N PHE A 53 -3.70 1.00 -2.36
CA PHE A 53 -2.93 0.62 -1.18
C PHE A 53 -3.60 -0.54 -0.44
N ARG A 54 -2.81 -1.53 -0.04
CA ARG A 54 -3.24 -2.69 0.75
C ARG A 54 -2.46 -2.75 2.06
N LYS A 55 -3.16 -3.07 3.14
CA LYS A 55 -2.57 -3.46 4.43
C LYS A 55 -2.70 -4.97 4.53
N ILE A 56 -1.58 -5.66 4.72
CA ILE A 56 -1.56 -7.10 4.90
C ILE A 56 -1.01 -7.38 6.29
N ASP A 57 -1.74 -8.17 7.06
CA ASP A 57 -1.27 -8.73 8.32
C ASP A 57 -0.65 -10.09 7.96
N VAL A 58 0.67 -10.19 8.06
CA VAL A 58 1.47 -11.39 7.74
C VAL A 58 1.85 -12.08 9.04
N ASP A 59 1.41 -13.31 9.23
CA ASP A 59 1.90 -14.16 10.30
C ASP A 59 3.21 -14.79 9.83
N VAL A 60 4.32 -14.38 10.43
CA VAL A 60 5.63 -14.93 10.12
C VAL A 60 5.74 -16.23 10.91
N GLU A 61 5.46 -17.36 10.27
CA GLU A 61 5.91 -18.65 10.77
C GLU A 61 7.41 -18.73 10.49
N GLU A 62 8.23 -18.61 11.54
CA GLU A 62 9.68 -18.84 11.45
C GLU A 62 9.89 -20.36 11.22
N GLU A 63 10.27 -20.75 10.00
CA GLU A 63 10.84 -22.08 9.69
C GLU A 63 12.32 -22.18 10.12
#